data_AF-A0A7S2JR67-F1
#
_entry.id   AF-A0A7S2JR67-F1
#
_cell.length_a   1.000
_cell.length_b   1.000
_cell.length_c   1.000
_cell.angle_alpha   90.00
_cell.angle_beta   90.00
_cell.angle_gamma   90.00
#
_symmetry.space_group_name_H-M   'P 1'
#
loop_
_entity.id
_entity.type
_entity.pdbx_description
1 polymer ?
#
loop_
_entity_poly.entity_id
_entity_poly.type
_entity_poly.pdbx_seq_one_letter_code
_entity_poly.pdbx_strand_id
1 'polypeptide(L)'
;SEGKALDAEEIVTPRTAEKDYAHLYVFTAEKGGMSGFDKELQRKVIHELSRDSKHFEHARRQDEKVDLRIQQMRAKLQGVPPQQRQAAEQHAEQLRSDFEAQRDFSRWCCVVDMDMFFAAVEIRDRPHLADMP
;
A
#
# COMPACT_ATOMS: atom_id res chain seq x y z
N SER A 1 8.80 24.05 -20.25
CA SER A 1 7.85 23.82 -19.15
C SER A 1 8.61 23.14 -18.05
N GLU A 2 8.75 23.82 -16.93
CA GLU A 2 9.65 23.49 -15.83
C GLU A 2 9.25 22.18 -15.15
N GLY A 3 10.16 21.22 -15.14
CA GLY A 3 10.05 20.04 -14.29
C GLY A 3 10.30 20.45 -12.85
N LYS A 4 9.21 20.65 -12.09
CA LYS A 4 9.26 20.84 -10.65
C LYS A 4 9.90 19.59 -10.05
N ALA A 5 11.13 19.71 -9.53
CA ALA A 5 11.69 18.71 -8.64
C ALA A 5 10.74 18.62 -7.45
N LEU A 6 10.06 17.48 -7.31
CA LEU A 6 9.27 17.20 -6.12
C LEU A 6 10.25 17.06 -4.97
N ASP A 7 10.20 18.00 -4.04
CA ASP A 7 11.00 17.97 -2.82
C ASP A 7 10.76 16.64 -2.11
N ALA A 8 11.84 15.93 -1.78
CA ALA A 8 11.80 14.64 -1.08
C ALA A 8 11.16 14.74 0.34
N GLU A 9 10.79 15.93 0.80
CA GLU A 9 10.02 16.16 2.02
C GLU A 9 8.51 15.93 1.86
N GLU A 10 7.98 15.88 0.64
CA GLU A 10 6.53 15.65 0.42
C GLU A 10 6.14 14.16 0.55
N ILE A 11 7.13 13.27 0.76
CA ILE A 11 6.92 11.83 0.88
C ILE A 11 6.78 11.47 2.37
N VAL A 12 5.52 11.51 2.83
CA VAL A 12 5.01 10.99 4.11
C VAL A 12 5.12 11.96 5.28
N THR A 13 4.01 12.68 5.48
CA THR A 13 3.67 13.35 6.73
C THR A 13 3.84 12.38 7.92
N PRO A 14 4.45 12.81 9.04
CA PRO A 14 4.48 12.01 10.25
C PRO A 14 3.05 11.66 10.67
N ARG A 15 2.80 10.40 11.05
CA ARG A 15 1.48 9.97 11.60
C ARG A 15 1.12 10.95 12.72
N THR A 16 0.05 11.71 12.51
CA THR A 16 -0.48 12.67 13.50
C THR A 16 -0.91 11.93 14.77
N ALA A 17 -0.98 12.66 15.88
CA ALA A 17 -1.10 12.13 17.23
C ALA A 17 -2.42 11.38 17.55
N GLU A 18 -3.40 11.36 16.65
CA GLU A 18 -4.51 10.41 16.71
C GLU A 18 -4.02 9.06 16.20
N LYS A 19 -3.97 8.06 17.09
CA LYS A 19 -3.52 6.70 16.74
C LYS A 19 -4.54 6.06 15.80
N ASP A 20 -4.43 6.33 14.50
CA ASP A 20 -5.11 5.58 13.47
C ASP A 20 -4.51 4.17 13.45
N TYR A 21 -5.32 3.16 13.75
CA TYR A 21 -4.94 1.75 13.73
C TYR A 21 -5.48 1.04 12.49
N ALA A 22 -6.06 1.76 11.53
CA ALA A 22 -6.67 1.17 10.34
C ALA A 22 -5.70 0.28 9.55
N HIS A 23 -4.42 0.65 9.50
CA HIS A 23 -3.37 -0.10 8.82
C HIS A 23 -2.98 -1.40 9.53
N LEU A 24 -3.39 -1.59 10.79
CA LEU A 24 -3.19 -2.86 11.50
C LEU A 24 -4.17 -3.94 11.05
N TYR A 25 -5.23 -3.57 10.32
CA TYR A 25 -6.27 -4.49 9.86
C TYR A 25 -6.12 -4.73 8.36
N VAL A 26 -6.15 -5.99 7.95
CA VAL A 26 -6.11 -6.37 6.53
C VAL A 26 -7.42 -6.04 5.80
N PHE A 27 -8.53 -5.90 6.55
CA PHE A 27 -9.89 -5.74 6.01
C PHE A 27 -10.25 -4.32 5.58
N THR A 28 -9.41 -3.33 5.88
CA THR A 28 -9.62 -1.91 5.53
C THR A 28 -8.99 -1.52 4.19
N ALA A 29 -8.32 -2.47 3.51
CA ALA A 29 -7.67 -2.24 2.23
C ALA A 29 -8.68 -1.82 1.16
N GLU A 30 -8.38 -0.75 0.42
CA GLU A 30 -9.21 -0.30 -0.70
C GLU A 30 -9.28 -1.39 -1.78
N LYS A 31 -10.45 -2.01 -1.91
CA LYS A 31 -10.78 -2.99 -2.96
C LYS A 31 -11.84 -2.39 -3.89
N GLY A 32 -11.83 -2.83 -5.14
CA GLY A 32 -12.83 -2.44 -6.13
C GLY A 32 -14.26 -2.67 -5.60
N GLY A 33 -15.16 -1.71 -5.84
CA GLY A 33 -16.55 -1.79 -5.37
C GLY A 33 -16.80 -1.29 -3.94
N MET A 34 -15.78 -0.87 -3.19
CA MET A 34 -15.95 -0.31 -1.83
C MET A 34 -16.10 1.23 -1.79
N SER A 35 -16.37 1.89 -2.92
CA SER A 35 -16.63 3.32 -2.96
C SER A 35 -18.03 3.64 -2.41
N GLY A 36 -18.12 4.35 -1.28
CA GLY A 36 -19.39 4.82 -0.72
C GLY A 36 -19.64 4.49 0.76
N PHE A 37 -18.75 3.75 1.42
CA PHE A 37 -18.87 3.45 2.85
C PHE A 37 -18.25 4.53 3.74
N ASP A 38 -18.84 4.74 4.92
CA ASP A 38 -18.25 5.56 5.98
C ASP A 38 -17.00 4.84 6.55
N LYS A 39 -15.85 5.24 6.03
CA LYS A 39 -14.54 4.70 6.43
C LYS A 39 -14.24 4.96 7.91
N GLU A 40 -14.76 6.02 8.52
CA GLU A 40 -14.55 6.27 9.95
C GLU A 40 -15.35 5.32 10.82
N LEU A 41 -16.63 5.13 10.50
CA LEU A 41 -17.48 4.18 11.22
C LEU A 41 -16.92 2.76 11.11
N GLN A 42 -16.55 2.33 9.90
CA GLN A 42 -15.95 1.01 9.68
C GLN A 42 -14.70 0.81 10.53
N ARG A 43 -13.79 1.80 10.55
CA ARG A 43 -12.56 1.75 11.35
C ARG A 43 -12.85 1.64 12.85
N LYS A 44 -13.81 2.44 13.36
CA LYS A 44 -14.21 2.41 14.78
C LYS A 44 -14.72 1.03 15.17
N VAL A 45 -15.66 0.48 14.39
CA VAL A 45 -16.24 -0.84 14.65
C VAL A 45 -15.17 -1.93 14.63
N ILE A 46 -14.31 -1.95 13.61
CA ILE A 46 -13.22 -2.94 13.52
C ILE A 46 -12.29 -2.83 14.72
N HIS A 47 -11.88 -1.62 15.10
CA HIS A 47 -10.98 -1.43 16.23
C HIS A 47 -11.63 -1.85 17.56
N GLU A 48 -12.87 -1.47 17.82
CA GLU A 48 -13.60 -1.86 19.02
C GLU A 48 -13.73 -3.38 19.15
N LEU A 49 -14.00 -4.09 18.06
CA LEU A 49 -14.17 -5.54 18.06
C LEU A 49 -12.85 -6.31 18.16
N SER A 50 -11.72 -5.70 17.79
CA SER A 50 -10.45 -6.43 17.62
C SER A 50 -9.33 -6.01 18.59
N ARG A 51 -9.43 -4.86 19.26
CA ARG A 51 -8.36 -4.26 20.09
C ARG A 51 -7.79 -5.18 21.17
N ASP A 52 -8.60 -6.07 21.73
CA ASP A 52 -8.21 -6.97 22.83
C ASP A 52 -7.80 -8.37 22.32
N SER A 53 -7.68 -8.54 21.00
CA SER A 53 -7.31 -9.82 20.39
C SER A 53 -5.79 -10.02 20.34
N LYS A 54 -5.36 -11.29 20.42
CA LYS A 54 -3.96 -11.67 20.17
C LYS A 54 -3.47 -11.25 18.78
N HIS A 55 -4.38 -11.20 17.80
CA HIS A 55 -4.06 -10.76 16.45
C HIS A 55 -3.71 -9.28 16.42
N PHE A 56 -4.51 -8.43 17.08
CA PHE A 56 -4.23 -7.00 17.18
C PHE A 56 -2.90 -6.72 17.88
N GLU A 57 -2.62 -7.40 19.00
CA GLU A 57 -1.32 -7.26 19.66
C GLU A 57 -0.15 -7.67 18.75
N HIS A 58 -0.30 -8.76 17.99
CA HIS A 58 0.73 -9.17 17.04
C HIS A 58 0.91 -8.13 15.93
N ALA A 59 -0.18 -7.65 15.33
CA ALA A 59 -0.13 -6.60 14.30
C ALA A 59 0.56 -5.34 14.83
N ARG A 60 0.25 -4.90 16.05
CA ARG A 60 0.89 -3.76 16.71
C ARG A 60 2.40 -3.98 16.89
N ARG A 61 2.83 -5.16 17.35
CA ARG A 61 4.26 -5.49 17.48
C ARG A 61 4.99 -5.49 16.13
N GLN A 62 4.32 -5.88 15.04
CA GLN A 62 4.92 -5.82 13.71
C GLN A 62 5.01 -4.38 13.19
N ASP A 63 3.99 -3.56 13.43
CA ASP A 63 4.00 -2.13 13.08
C ASP A 63 5.13 -1.39 13.82
N GLU A 64 5.32 -1.64 15.10
CA GLU A 64 6.45 -1.10 15.88
C GLU A 64 7.82 -1.47 15.27
N LYS A 65 7.98 -2.68 14.75
CA LYS A 65 9.21 -3.10 14.04
C LYS A 65 9.37 -2.39 12.70
N VAL A 66 8.28 -2.19 11.97
CA VAL A 66 8.30 -1.44 10.70
C VAL A 66 8.69 0.02 10.96
N ASP A 67 8.13 0.65 12.00
CA ASP A 67 8.48 2.01 12.40
C ASP A 67 9.97 2.13 12.76
N LEU A 68 10.50 1.18 13.54
CA LEU A 68 11.92 1.15 13.85
C LEU A 68 12.77 1.03 12.57
N ARG A 69 12.36 0.18 11.63
CA ARG A 69 13.06 0.02 10.35
C ARG A 69 13.01 1.30 9.52
N ILE A 70 11.87 2.01 9.49
CA ILE A 70 11.73 3.31 8.82
C ILE A 70 12.69 4.33 9.42
N GLN A 71 12.75 4.44 10.76
CA GLN A 71 13.66 5.35 11.44
C GLN A 71 15.13 5.04 11.11
N GLN A 72 15.51 3.76 11.13
CA GLN A 72 16.86 3.33 10.74
C GLN A 72 17.18 3.68 9.28
N MET A 73 16.23 3.48 8.35
CA MET A 73 16.43 3.85 6.95
C MET A 73 16.56 5.37 6.77
N ARG A 74 15.76 6.17 7.48
CA ARG A 74 15.86 7.64 7.46
C ARG A 74 17.21 8.12 7.99
N ALA A 75 17.67 7.58 9.11
CA ALA A 75 18.98 7.92 9.67
C ALA A 75 20.12 7.57 8.70
N LYS A 76 20.04 6.40 8.04
CA LYS A 76 20.99 6.02 6.98
C LYS A 76 20.97 7.01 5.82
N LEU A 77 19.79 7.41 5.34
CA LEU A 77 19.65 8.36 4.25
C LEU A 77 20.25 9.74 4.58
N GLN A 78 20.03 10.23 5.80
CA GLN A 78 20.63 11.51 6.26
C GLN A 78 22.16 11.46 6.24
N GLY A 79 22.76 10.30 6.51
CA GLY A 79 24.21 10.10 6.49
C GLY A 79 24.83 9.93 5.09
N VAL A 80 24.05 9.87 4.01
CA VAL A 80 24.58 9.67 2.64
C VAL A 80 25.15 10.98 2.10
N PRO A 81 26.47 11.04 1.76
CA PRO A 81 27.10 12.24 1.21
C PRO A 81 26.51 12.65 -0.15
N PRO A 82 26.49 13.95 -0.50
CA PRO A 82 25.97 14.44 -1.78
C PRO A 82 26.58 13.76 -3.02
N GLN A 83 27.88 13.46 -2.98
CA GLN A 83 28.59 12.78 -4.08
C GLN A 83 28.06 11.36 -4.34
N GLN A 84 27.75 10.61 -3.27
CA GLN A 84 27.18 9.27 -3.41
C GLN A 84 25.75 9.32 -3.92
N ARG A 85 24.97 10.34 -3.51
CA ARG A 85 23.61 10.58 -4.04
C ARG A 85 23.65 10.87 -5.54
N GLN A 86 24.53 11.79 -5.96
CA GLN A 86 24.71 12.14 -7.37
C GLN A 86 25.15 10.93 -8.22
N ALA A 87 26.08 10.11 -7.71
CA ALA A 87 26.50 8.89 -8.40
C ALA A 87 25.36 7.88 -8.53
N ALA A 88 24.54 7.72 -7.48
CA ALA A 88 23.36 6.85 -7.51
C ALA A 88 22.29 7.35 -8.49
N GLU A 89 22.06 8.67 -8.56
CA GLU A 89 21.14 9.29 -9.52
C GLU A 89 21.60 9.06 -10.97
N GLN A 90 22.90 9.28 -11.26
CA GLN A 90 23.46 9.02 -12.58
C GLN A 90 23.33 7.54 -12.99
N HIS A 91 23.60 6.63 -12.07
CA HIS A 91 23.42 5.20 -12.32
C HIS A 91 21.96 4.81 -12.55
N ALA A 92 21.02 5.37 -11.76
CA ALA A 92 19.59 5.16 -11.94
C ALA A 92 19.09 5.69 -13.29
N GLU A 93 19.61 6.84 -13.73
CA GLU A 93 19.29 7.42 -15.04
C GLU A 93 19.77 6.52 -16.19
N GLN A 94 20.98 5.98 -16.08
CA GLN A 94 21.50 5.03 -17.07
C GLN A 94 20.60 3.78 -17.16
N LEU A 95 20.26 3.19 -16.00
CA LEU A 95 19.36 2.03 -15.95
C LEU A 95 17.99 2.35 -16.57
N ARG A 96 17.44 3.54 -16.30
CA ARG A 96 16.17 3.99 -16.88
C ARG A 96 16.26 4.04 -18.40
N SER A 97 17.32 4.64 -18.94
CA SER A 97 17.57 4.71 -20.38
C SER A 97 17.70 3.33 -21.00
N ASP A 98 18.45 2.43 -20.34
CA ASP A 98 18.66 1.06 -20.81
C ASP A 98 17.35 0.25 -20.84
N PHE A 99 16.51 0.38 -19.80
CA PHE A 99 15.20 -0.26 -19.77
C PHE A 99 14.24 0.32 -20.81
N GLU A 100 14.30 1.63 -21.07
CA GLU A 100 13.48 2.26 -22.08
C GLU A 100 13.87 1.82 -23.50
N ALA A 101 15.18 1.73 -23.78
CA ALA A 101 15.68 1.24 -25.06
C ALA A 101 15.28 -0.22 -25.35
N GLN A 102 15.04 -1.01 -24.30
CA GLN A 102 14.60 -2.41 -24.40
C GLN A 102 13.08 -2.58 -24.30
N ARG A 103 12.31 -1.48 -24.23
CA ARG A 103 10.85 -1.55 -24.11
C ARG A 103 10.23 -2.15 -25.37
N ASP A 104 9.51 -3.26 -25.19
CA ASP A 104 8.88 -4.01 -26.27
C ASP A 104 7.35 -3.91 -26.20
N PHE A 105 6.74 -3.36 -27.25
CA PHE A 105 5.28 -3.25 -27.42
C PHE A 105 4.70 -4.28 -28.41
N SER A 106 5.50 -5.24 -28.89
CA SER A 106 5.05 -6.25 -29.87
C SER A 106 4.04 -7.25 -29.30
N ARG A 107 3.88 -7.28 -27.96
CA ARG A 107 3.07 -8.26 -27.24
C ARG A 107 1.79 -7.63 -26.69
N TRP A 108 0.70 -8.38 -26.81
CA TRP A 108 -0.55 -8.09 -26.14
C TRP A 108 -0.61 -8.89 -24.85
N CYS A 109 -0.78 -8.21 -23.72
CA CYS A 109 -0.98 -8.83 -22.42
C CYS A 109 -2.45 -8.70 -22.02
N CYS A 110 -3.15 -9.83 -21.91
CA CYS A 110 -4.49 -9.89 -21.35
C CYS A 110 -4.40 -10.48 -19.95
N VAL A 111 -4.84 -9.72 -18.95
CA VAL A 111 -5.01 -10.21 -17.58
C VAL A 111 -6.50 -10.44 -17.37
N VAL A 112 -6.85 -11.69 -17.09
CA VAL A 112 -8.23 -12.07 -16.76
C VAL A 112 -8.31 -12.23 -15.26
N ASP A 113 -9.13 -11.39 -14.62
CA ASP A 113 -9.45 -11.51 -13.21
C ASP A 113 -10.92 -11.94 -13.06
N MET A 114 -11.18 -12.88 -12.16
CA MET A 114 -12.51 -13.42 -11.97
C MET A 114 -13.19 -12.72 -10.78
N ASP A 115 -14.20 -11.91 -11.08
CA ASP A 115 -14.93 -11.13 -10.09
C ASP A 115 -15.53 -12.02 -9.00
N MET A 116 -15.14 -11.74 -7.75
CA MET A 116 -15.59 -12.47 -6.56
C MET A 116 -15.56 -14.01 -6.74
N PHE A 117 -14.53 -14.55 -7.41
CA PHE A 117 -14.52 -15.92 -7.93
C PHE A 117 -15.20 -16.99 -7.06
N PHE A 118 -14.82 -17.10 -5.78
CA PHE A 118 -15.43 -18.08 -4.87
C PHE A 118 -16.90 -17.80 -4.56
N ALA A 119 -17.28 -16.55 -4.32
CA ALA A 119 -18.68 -16.19 -4.08
C ALA A 119 -19.52 -16.36 -5.36
N ALA A 120 -18.97 -16.03 -6.53
CA ALA A 120 -19.64 -16.22 -7.82
C ALA A 120 -19.93 -17.71 -8.10
N VAL A 121 -19.02 -18.62 -7.71
CA VAL A 121 -19.27 -20.07 -7.79
C VAL A 121 -20.43 -20.49 -6.89
N GLU A 122 -20.46 -20.02 -5.64
CA GLU A 122 -21.56 -20.32 -4.72
C GLU A 122 -22.90 -19.74 -5.21
N ILE A 123 -22.91 -18.52 -5.75
CA ILE A 123 -24.11 -17.90 -6.34
C ILE A 123 -24.61 -18.70 -7.54
N ARG A 124 -23.71 -19.17 -8.41
CA ARG A 124 -24.06 -20.03 -9.55
C ARG A 124 -24.75 -21.31 -9.10
N ASP A 125 -24.20 -21.96 -8.07
CA ASP A 125 -24.70 -23.26 -7.59
C ASP A 125 -25.92 -23.09 -6.65
N ARG A 126 -26.09 -21.90 -6.06
CA ARG A 126 -27.20 -21.52 -5.17
C ARG A 126 -27.73 -20.12 -5.53
N PRO A 127 -28.61 -20.01 -6.54
CA PRO A 127 -29.05 -18.72 -7.08
C PRO A 127 -29.73 -17.78 -6.07
N HIS A 128 -30.32 -18.31 -4.99
CA HIS A 128 -30.93 -17.49 -3.94
C HIS A 128 -29.92 -16.62 -3.17
N LEU A 129 -28.61 -16.91 -3.30
CA LEU A 129 -27.53 -16.09 -2.71
C LEU A 129 -27.27 -14.79 -3.51
N ALA A 130 -27.77 -14.65 -4.75
CA ALA A 130 -27.43 -13.53 -5.62
C ALA A 130 -27.81 -12.15 -5.04
N ASP A 131 -28.90 -12.09 -4.28
CA ASP A 131 -29.41 -10.87 -3.66
C ASP A 131 -29.02 -10.74 -2.18
N MET A 132 -28.12 -11.61 -1.68
CA MET A 132 -27.65 -11.62 -0.30
C MET A 132 -26.18 -11.18 -0.22
N PRO A 133 -25.81 -10.41 0.82
CA PRO A 133 -24.43 -10.02 1.07
C PRO A 133 -23.55 -11.22 1.45
#